data_AF-A0A2T7HDS3-F1
#
_entry.id   AF-A0A2T7HDS3-F1
#
_cell.length_a   1.000
_cell.length_b   1.000
_cell.length_c   1.000
_cell.angle_alpha   90.00
_cell.angle_beta   90.00
_cell.angle_gamma   90.00
#
_symmetry.space_group_name_H-M   'P 1'
#
loop_
_entity.id
_entity.type
_entity.pdbx_description
1 polymer ?
#
loop_
_entity_poly.entity_id
_entity_poly.type
_entity_poly.pdbx_seq_one_letter_code
_entity_poly.pdbx_strand_id
1 'polypeptide(L)'
;MRILKSAALILGLSFLPLPATAQGMPPEQIKQILEMTKANWVAFRDWQGQELIYFTHLEAWKCGIDYVFYGVNGSPLDQIWELDPCDPDNPNAVVKDKPYIERPDGSTQSVSVQLAFPDGTKSAVETFDYKPQ
;
A
#
# COMPACT_ATOMS: atom_id res chain seq x y z
N MET A 1 -69.61 12.79 20.67
CA MET A 1 -68.32 13.16 21.29
C MET A 1 -67.89 12.05 22.25
N ARG A 2 -67.06 11.11 21.78
CA ARG A 2 -66.35 10.11 22.60
C ARG A 2 -65.00 9.87 21.93
N ILE A 3 -63.94 10.25 22.62
CA ILE A 3 -62.56 10.30 22.13
C ILE A 3 -62.00 8.87 22.18
N LEU A 4 -61.69 8.26 21.03
CA LEU A 4 -60.93 7.01 20.96
C LEU A 4 -59.48 7.30 21.38
N LYS A 5 -59.01 6.65 22.44
CA LYS A 5 -57.59 6.65 22.83
C LYS A 5 -56.87 5.58 22.01
N SER A 6 -56.10 6.00 21.01
CA SER A 6 -55.17 5.12 20.29
C SER A 6 -53.97 4.83 21.18
N ALA A 7 -53.86 3.59 21.66
CA ALA A 7 -52.64 3.08 22.26
C ALA A 7 -51.66 2.70 21.14
N ALA A 8 -50.69 3.56 20.86
CA ALA A 8 -49.58 3.24 19.96
C ALA A 8 -48.59 2.33 20.72
N LEU A 9 -48.59 1.04 20.38
CA LEU A 9 -47.59 0.09 20.86
C LEU A 9 -46.32 0.28 20.02
N ILE A 10 -45.38 1.07 20.53
CA ILE A 10 -44.05 1.24 19.91
C ILE A 10 -43.24 -0.01 20.25
N LEU A 11 -43.15 -0.94 19.30
CA LEU A 11 -42.19 -2.04 19.36
C LEU A 11 -40.78 -1.43 19.22
N GLY A 12 -40.06 -1.34 20.33
CA GLY A 12 -38.68 -0.85 20.32
C GLY A 12 -37.78 -1.82 19.56
N LEU A 13 -37.27 -1.41 18.39
CA LEU A 13 -36.13 -2.06 17.76
C LEU A 13 -34.92 -1.87 18.67
N SER A 14 -34.55 -2.91 19.42
CA SER A 14 -33.28 -2.98 20.11
C SER A 14 -32.17 -3.12 19.07
N PHE A 15 -31.47 -2.03 18.74
CA PHE A 15 -30.20 -2.08 18.03
C PHE A 15 -29.16 -2.71 18.96
N LEU A 16 -28.92 -4.01 18.80
CA LEU A 16 -27.75 -4.66 19.41
C LEU A 16 -26.51 -4.15 18.65
N PRO A 17 -25.52 -3.54 19.32
CA PRO A 17 -24.27 -3.16 18.67
C PRO A 17 -23.57 -4.44 18.20
N LEU A 18 -23.42 -4.60 16.88
CA LEU A 18 -22.56 -5.64 16.33
C LEU A 18 -21.10 -5.30 16.69
N PRO A 19 -20.28 -6.29 17.06
CA PRO A 19 -18.86 -6.06 17.22
C PRO A 19 -18.30 -5.58 15.88
N ALA A 20 -17.71 -4.39 15.86
CA ALA A 20 -16.94 -3.91 14.73
C ALA A 20 -15.68 -4.78 14.65
N THR A 21 -15.72 -5.84 13.84
CA THR A 21 -14.50 -6.52 13.41
C THR A 21 -13.67 -5.48 12.67
N ALA A 22 -12.40 -5.32 13.03
CA ALA A 22 -11.46 -4.54 12.24
C ALA A 22 -11.34 -5.21 10.87
N GLN A 23 -12.21 -4.82 9.94
CA GLN A 23 -12.08 -5.23 8.55
C GLN A 23 -10.91 -4.42 8.02
N GLY A 24 -9.86 -5.09 7.57
CA GLY A 24 -8.74 -4.43 6.90
C GLY A 24 -9.23 -3.48 5.81
N MET A 25 -8.44 -2.47 5.50
CA MET A 25 -8.79 -1.47 4.50
C MET A 25 -9.07 -2.15 3.13
N PRO A 26 -10.18 -1.82 2.44
CA PRO A 26 -10.47 -2.38 1.12
C PRO A 26 -9.34 -2.12 0.11
N PRO A 27 -9.02 -3.07 -0.80
CA PRO A 27 -7.95 -2.89 -1.79
C PRO A 27 -8.10 -1.63 -2.65
N GLU A 28 -9.33 -1.23 -2.98
CA GLU A 28 -9.62 -0.03 -3.76
C GLU A 28 -9.22 1.25 -3.02
N GLN A 29 -9.40 1.26 -1.69
CA GLN A 29 -8.98 2.38 -0.85
C GLN A 29 -7.45 2.41 -0.71
N ILE A 30 -6.81 1.25 -0.58
CA ILE A 30 -5.34 1.14 -0.59
C ILE A 30 -4.76 1.66 -1.91
N LYS A 31 -5.33 1.26 -3.05
CA LYS A 31 -4.96 1.77 -4.37
C LYS A 31 -5.04 3.30 -4.44
N GLN A 32 -6.12 3.91 -3.96
CA GLN A 32 -6.25 5.37 -3.92
C GLN A 32 -5.16 6.02 -3.07
N ILE A 33 -4.82 5.44 -1.92
CA ILE A 33 -3.72 5.93 -1.08
C ILE A 33 -2.38 5.81 -1.80
N LEU A 34 -2.12 4.69 -2.47
CA LEU A 34 -0.91 4.48 -3.25
C LEU A 34 -0.76 5.53 -4.36
N GLU A 35 -1.84 5.82 -5.09
CA GLU A 35 -1.85 6.88 -6.12
C GLU A 35 -1.56 8.27 -5.51
N MET A 36 -2.14 8.59 -4.35
CA MET A 36 -1.89 9.88 -3.68
C MET A 36 -0.48 9.97 -3.08
N THR A 37 0.13 8.84 -2.75
CA THR A 37 1.44 8.77 -2.07
C THR A 37 2.57 8.32 -2.98
N LYS A 38 2.33 8.28 -4.30
CA LYS A 38 3.26 7.75 -5.30
C LYS A 38 4.67 8.33 -5.28
N ALA A 39 4.81 9.59 -4.86
CA ALA A 39 6.11 10.23 -4.65
C ALA A 39 6.98 9.57 -3.56
N ASN A 40 6.43 8.67 -2.74
CA ASN A 40 7.11 8.03 -1.62
C ASN A 40 7.29 6.51 -1.80
N TRP A 41 6.95 5.94 -2.96
CA TRP A 41 7.05 4.48 -3.17
C TRP A 41 8.49 3.97 -3.07
N VAL A 42 9.46 4.77 -3.51
CA VAL A 42 10.89 4.47 -3.43
C VAL A 42 11.60 5.56 -2.64
N ALA A 43 12.52 5.15 -1.77
CA ALA A 43 13.44 6.05 -1.08
C ALA A 43 14.89 5.57 -1.25
N PHE A 44 15.83 6.51 -1.22
CA PHE A 44 17.26 6.23 -1.39
C PHE A 44 18.04 6.56 -0.14
N ARG A 45 19.11 5.82 0.13
CA ARG A 45 20.03 6.08 1.23
C ARG A 45 21.44 5.59 0.91
N ASP A 46 22.42 6.44 1.15
CA ASP A 46 23.82 6.04 1.21
C ASP A 46 24.15 5.40 2.57
N TRP A 47 24.73 4.20 2.54
CA TRP A 47 25.08 3.47 3.75
C TRP A 47 26.29 2.56 3.55
N GLN A 48 27.36 2.81 4.32
CA GLN A 48 28.57 1.97 4.32
C GLN A 48 29.17 1.68 2.92
N GLY A 49 29.15 2.67 2.02
CA GLY A 49 29.67 2.51 0.65
C GLY A 49 28.73 1.74 -0.28
N GLN A 50 27.45 1.65 0.06
CA GLN A 50 26.39 1.11 -0.78
C GLN A 50 25.26 2.13 -0.91
N GLU A 51 24.57 2.08 -2.05
CA GLU A 51 23.28 2.72 -2.25
C GLU A 51 22.17 1.74 -1.88
N LEU A 52 21.35 2.09 -0.89
CA LEU A 52 20.16 1.33 -0.52
C LEU A 52 18.93 1.96 -1.18
N ILE A 53 18.13 1.15 -1.86
CA ILE A 53 16.90 1.56 -2.54
C ILE A 53 15.74 0.87 -1.84
N TYR A 54 15.01 1.63 -1.02
CA TYR A 54 13.92 1.13 -0.18
C TYR A 54 12.59 1.06 -0.92
N PHE A 55 11.86 -0.02 -0.67
CA PHE A 55 10.47 -0.25 -1.05
C PHE A 55 9.56 -0.32 0.18
N THR A 56 10.03 0.15 1.35
CA THR A 56 9.35 0.11 2.65
C THR A 56 7.92 0.66 2.60
N HIS A 57 7.69 1.73 1.84
CA HIS A 57 6.35 2.30 1.71
C HIS A 57 5.39 1.31 1.03
N LEU A 58 5.81 0.66 -0.04
CA LEU A 58 5.00 -0.36 -0.71
C LEU A 58 4.77 -1.59 0.18
N GLU A 59 5.79 -1.99 0.95
CA GLU A 59 5.62 -3.03 1.98
C GLU A 59 4.53 -2.69 3.00
N ALA A 60 4.44 -1.41 3.41
CA ALA A 60 3.40 -0.96 4.32
C ALA A 60 2.00 -0.96 3.69
N TRP A 61 1.87 -1.13 2.37
CA TRP A 61 0.57 -1.17 1.67
C TRP A 61 0.37 -2.47 0.86
N LYS A 62 1.13 -3.51 1.17
CA LYS A 62 1.19 -4.78 0.44
C LYS A 62 -0.17 -5.46 0.24
N CYS A 63 -1.10 -5.29 1.18
CA CYS A 63 -2.44 -5.87 1.11
C CYS A 63 -3.30 -5.38 -0.07
N GLY A 64 -2.91 -4.30 -0.74
CA GLY A 64 -3.60 -3.80 -1.92
C GLY A 64 -2.80 -3.93 -3.21
N ILE A 65 -1.69 -4.67 -3.24
CA ILE A 65 -0.78 -4.76 -4.39
C ILE A 65 -0.58 -6.23 -4.75
N ASP A 66 -0.79 -6.58 -6.01
CA ASP A 66 -0.49 -7.93 -6.51
C ASP A 66 0.99 -8.05 -6.91
N TYR A 67 1.51 -7.06 -7.64
CA TYR A 67 2.90 -7.05 -8.10
C TYR A 67 3.51 -5.65 -8.09
N VAL A 68 4.80 -5.61 -7.81
CA VAL A 68 5.64 -4.42 -7.94
C VAL A 68 6.70 -4.69 -9.01
N PHE A 69 6.52 -4.12 -10.19
CA PHE A 69 7.50 -4.18 -11.27
C PHE A 69 8.45 -3.01 -11.17
N TYR A 70 9.75 -3.23 -11.35
CA TYR A 70 10.72 -2.15 -11.35
C TYR A 70 11.83 -2.34 -12.39
N GLY A 71 12.48 -1.23 -12.71
CA GLY A 71 13.66 -1.16 -13.58
C GLY A 71 14.61 -0.08 -13.07
N VAL A 72 15.91 -0.24 -13.31
CA VAL A 72 16.95 0.68 -12.82
C VAL A 72 17.68 1.33 -13.99
N ASN A 73 17.95 2.62 -13.91
CA ASN A 73 18.70 3.40 -14.90
C ASN A 73 18.12 3.30 -16.32
N GLY A 74 16.79 3.35 -16.46
CA GLY A 74 16.10 3.25 -17.75
C GLY A 74 15.99 1.84 -18.33
N SER A 75 16.39 0.81 -17.58
CA SER A 75 16.14 -0.59 -17.95
C SER A 75 14.63 -0.88 -18.03
N PRO A 76 14.20 -1.90 -18.80
CA PRO A 76 12.82 -2.36 -18.80
C PRO A 76 12.28 -2.69 -17.40
N LEU A 77 10.95 -2.62 -17.23
CA LEU A 77 10.26 -3.04 -16.00
C LEU A 77 10.12 -4.57 -15.94
N ASP A 78 11.23 -5.28 -15.91
CA ASP A 78 11.28 -6.75 -15.93
C ASP A 78 11.72 -7.37 -14.59
N GLN A 79 12.09 -6.55 -13.61
CA GLN A 79 12.35 -7.00 -12.24
C GLN A 79 11.06 -6.96 -11.43
N ILE A 80 10.90 -7.93 -10.53
CA ILE A 80 9.76 -8.01 -9.62
C ILE A 80 10.29 -7.88 -8.20
N TRP A 81 9.77 -6.91 -7.47
CA TRP A 81 9.94 -6.85 -6.03
C TRP A 81 8.94 -7.79 -5.37
N GLU A 82 9.45 -8.77 -4.64
CA GLU A 82 8.64 -9.74 -3.90
C GLU A 82 8.15 -9.11 -2.59
N LEU A 83 6.87 -8.72 -2.56
CA LEU A 83 6.21 -8.26 -1.35
C LEU A 83 6.07 -9.40 -0.34
N ASP A 84 6.19 -9.09 0.95
CA ASP A 84 5.78 -10.05 1.97
C ASP A 84 4.27 -10.34 1.90
N PRO A 85 3.80 -11.51 2.37
CA PRO A 85 2.38 -11.80 2.45
C PRO A 85 1.62 -10.75 3.27
N CYS A 86 0.43 -10.39 2.82
CA CYS A 86 -0.48 -9.54 3.58
C CYS A 86 -0.95 -10.24 4.87
N ASP A 87 -0.81 -9.56 6.00
CA ASP A 87 -1.49 -9.89 7.27
C ASP A 87 -2.64 -8.90 7.49
N PRO A 88 -3.91 -9.30 7.31
CA PRO A 88 -5.06 -8.42 7.51
C PRO A 88 -5.21 -7.86 8.92
N ASP A 89 -4.64 -8.53 9.94
CA ASP A 89 -4.67 -8.05 11.34
C ASP A 89 -3.63 -6.95 11.58
N ASN A 90 -2.54 -6.93 10.79
CA ASN A 90 -1.48 -5.92 10.83
C ASN A 90 -1.12 -5.43 9.42
N PRO A 91 -2.07 -4.83 8.66
CA PRO A 91 -1.96 -4.67 7.21
C PRO A 91 -0.83 -3.72 6.77
N ASN A 92 -0.37 -2.86 7.67
CA ASN A 92 0.72 -1.91 7.41
C ASN A 92 2.05 -2.27 8.09
N ALA A 93 2.15 -3.43 8.75
CA ALA A 93 3.40 -3.87 9.35
C ALA A 93 4.43 -4.24 8.28
N VAL A 94 5.63 -3.64 8.39
CA VAL A 94 6.79 -4.01 7.56
C VAL A 94 7.68 -4.93 8.38
N VAL A 95 7.60 -6.22 8.11
CA VAL A 95 8.37 -7.27 8.79
C VAL A 95 9.50 -7.84 7.94
N LYS A 96 9.60 -7.43 6.67
CA LYS A 96 10.67 -7.82 5.76
C LYS A 96 12.02 -7.37 6.32
N ASP A 97 12.96 -8.31 6.47
CA ASP A 97 14.29 -8.03 7.02
C ASP A 97 15.08 -7.02 6.15
N LYS A 98 15.00 -7.17 4.83
CA LYS A 98 15.59 -6.26 3.85
C LYS A 98 14.50 -5.63 2.98
N PRO A 99 13.86 -4.52 3.40
CA PRO A 99 12.87 -3.81 2.60
C PRO A 99 13.54 -2.89 1.55
N TYR A 100 14.71 -3.29 1.05
CA TYR A 100 15.52 -2.55 0.10
C TYR A 100 16.37 -3.50 -0.77
N ILE A 101 16.82 -2.99 -1.91
CA ILE A 101 17.92 -3.58 -2.68
C ILE A 101 19.22 -2.81 -2.43
N GLU A 102 20.35 -3.52 -2.52
CA GLU A 102 21.69 -2.96 -2.38
C GLU A 102 22.31 -2.75 -3.76
N ARG A 103 22.91 -1.58 -3.97
CA ARG A 103 23.60 -1.21 -5.21
C ARG A 103 25.00 -0.68 -4.89
N PRO A 104 26.00 -0.89 -5.77
CA PRO A 104 27.30 -0.25 -5.62
C PRO A 104 27.15 1.28 -5.53
N ASP A 105 28.01 1.92 -4.76
CA ASP A 105 28.07 3.38 -4.67
C ASP A 105 28.26 4.04 -6.04
N GLY A 106 27.53 5.12 -6.30
CA GLY A 106 27.54 5.88 -7.55
C GLY A 106 26.94 5.16 -8.77
N SER A 107 26.19 4.07 -8.57
CA SER A 107 25.76 3.20 -9.67
C SER A 107 24.29 3.37 -10.05
N THR A 108 23.49 4.05 -9.22
CA THR A 108 22.07 4.32 -9.45
C THR A 108 21.87 5.76 -9.93
N GLN A 109 21.09 5.93 -10.99
CA GLN A 109 20.65 7.22 -11.53
C GLN A 109 19.15 7.39 -11.32
N SER A 110 18.38 6.33 -11.55
CA SER A 110 16.94 6.33 -11.35
C SER A 110 16.37 4.93 -11.15
N VAL A 111 15.19 4.87 -10.55
CA VAL A 111 14.37 3.65 -10.43
C VAL A 111 12.99 3.97 -10.96
N SER A 112 12.49 3.15 -11.88
CA SER A 112 11.11 3.22 -12.36
C SER A 112 10.29 2.09 -11.75
N VAL A 113 9.06 2.36 -11.33
CA VAL A 113 8.16 1.40 -10.67
C VAL A 113 6.78 1.44 -11.32
N GLN A 114 6.16 0.27 -11.48
CA GLN A 114 4.74 0.11 -11.81
C GLN A 114 4.09 -0.93 -10.90
N LEU A 115 2.93 -0.60 -10.37
CA LEU A 115 2.13 -1.50 -9.54
C LEU A 115 1.06 -2.20 -10.39
N ALA A 116 0.78 -3.46 -10.09
CA ALA A 116 -0.44 -4.14 -10.50
C ALA A 116 -1.33 -4.40 -9.29
N PHE A 117 -2.63 -4.24 -9.47
CA PHE A 117 -3.62 -4.26 -8.40
C PHE A 117 -4.60 -5.45 -8.55
N PRO A 118 -5.26 -5.88 -7.45
CA PRO A 118 -6.23 -6.99 -7.47
C PRO A 118 -7.41 -6.83 -8.45
N ASP A 119 -7.73 -5.59 -8.82
CA ASP A 119 -8.76 -5.27 -9.82
C ASP A 119 -8.30 -5.49 -11.28
N GLY A 120 -7.08 -6.00 -11.48
CA GLY A 120 -6.47 -6.27 -12.79
C GLY A 120 -5.89 -5.04 -13.47
N THR A 121 -5.98 -3.85 -12.87
CA THR A 121 -5.40 -2.63 -13.42
C THR A 121 -3.94 -2.45 -13.01
N LYS A 122 -3.25 -1.52 -13.68
CA LYS A 122 -1.88 -1.11 -13.36
C LYS A 122 -1.81 0.38 -13.11
N SER A 123 -0.89 0.80 -12.25
CA SER A 123 -0.58 2.22 -12.07
C SER A 123 0.10 2.78 -13.32
N ALA A 124 0.21 4.11 -13.37
CA ALA A 124 1.23 4.76 -14.20
C ALA A 124 2.62 4.31 -13.76
N VAL A 125 3.60 4.44 -14.67
CA VAL A 125 5.02 4.25 -14.31
C VAL A 125 5.50 5.51 -13.60
N GLU A 126 6.04 5.34 -12.40
CA GLU A 126 6.64 6.43 -11.63
C GLU A 126 8.15 6.25 -11.60
N THR A 127 8.89 7.32 -11.91
CA THR A 127 10.36 7.33 -11.93
C THR A 127 10.89 8.19 -10.81
N PHE A 128 11.79 7.60 -10.02
CA PHE A 128 12.44 8.21 -8.87
C PHE A 128 13.90 8.44 -9.23
N ASP A 129 14.28 9.70 -9.37
CA ASP A 129 15.67 10.07 -9.62
C ASP A 129 16.47 9.94 -8.33
N TYR A 130 17.61 9.27 -8.43
CA TYR A 130 18.57 9.20 -7.35
C TYR A 130 19.16 10.60 -7.09
N LYS A 131 19.09 11.04 -5.84
CA LYS A 131 19.73 12.27 -5.37
C LYS A 131 20.64 11.88 -4.21
N PRO A 132 21.98 12.03 -4.37
CA PRO A 132 22.92 11.82 -3.27
C PRO A 132 22.49 12.65 -2.06
N GLN A 133 22.50 12.04 -0.88
CA GLN A 133 22.10 12.67 0.39
C GLN A 133 23.30 13.29 1.11
#